data_AF-A0A7L5YMB8-F1
#
_entry.id   AF-A0A7L5YMB8-F1
#
_cell.length_a   1.000
_cell.length_b   1.000
_cell.length_c   1.000
_cell.angle_alpha   90.00
_cell.angle_beta   90.00
_cell.angle_gamma   90.00
#
_symmetry.space_group_name_H-M   'P 1'
#
loop_
_entity.id
_entity.type
_entity.pdbx_description
1 polymer ?
#
loop_
_entity_poly.entity_id
_entity_poly.type
_entity_poly.pdbx_seq_one_letter_code
_entity_poly.pdbx_strand_id
1 'polypeptide(L)' 'MTVKCRFFYEDYYRGREVQECRLPKSAASLPWKRKVCDSCPVPTILLQTRCEHLALEGTITKNSSSASA' A
#
# COMPACT_ATOMS: atom_id res chain seq x y z
N MET A 1 13.56 -8.62 5.02
CA MET A 1 13.83 -7.15 5.06
C MET A 1 12.50 -6.44 4.95
N THR A 2 12.02 -5.83 6.04
CA THR A 2 10.71 -5.17 6.08
C THR A 2 10.83 -3.78 5.45
N VAL A 3 10.56 -3.69 4.15
CA VAL A 3 10.58 -2.40 3.46
C VAL A 3 9.34 -1.62 3.88
N LYS A 4 9.52 -0.53 4.62
CA LYS A 4 8.42 0.36 4.99
C LYS A 4 7.88 1.05 3.74
N CYS A 5 6.59 0.88 3.46
CA CYS A 5 5.94 1.60 2.39
C CYS A 5 5.85 3.09 2.76
N ARG A 6 6.45 3.98 1.94
CA ARG A 6 6.46 5.44 2.18
C ARG A 6 5.06 6.08 2.21
N PHE A 7 4.08 5.41 1.61
CA PHE A 7 2.70 5.88 1.56
C PHE A 7 1.86 5.42 2.74
N PHE A 8 2.34 4.46 3.54
CA PHE A 8 1.59 3.98 4.68
C PHE A 8 1.82 4.91 5.88
N TYR A 9 0.73 5.42 6.43
CA TYR A 9 0.73 6.28 7.62
C TYR A 9 0.08 5.52 8.78
N GLU A 10 0.79 5.45 9.90
CA GLU A 10 0.30 4.91 11.16
C GLU A 10 0.58 5.89 12.29
N ASP A 11 -0.45 6.26 13.03
CA ASP A 11 -0.37 7.13 14.20
C ASP A 11 -0.97 6.41 15.40
N TYR A 12 -0.18 6.35 16.48
CA TYR A 12 -0.54 5.69 17.73
C TYR A 12 -0.53 6.72 18.86
N TYR A 13 -1.41 7.72 18.79
CA TYR A 13 -1.46 8.79 19.79
C TYR A 13 -2.55 8.53 20.85
N ARG A 14 -2.15 8.42 22.13
CA ARG A 14 -3.05 8.35 23.31
C ARG A 14 -4.17 7.28 23.19
N GLY A 15 -3.88 6.13 22.60
CA GLY A 15 -4.85 5.05 22.41
C GLY A 15 -5.71 5.15 21.15
N ARG A 16 -5.42 6.11 20.25
CA ARG A 16 -5.92 6.08 18.88
C ARG A 16 -4.93 5.32 18.00
N GLU A 17 -5.41 4.34 17.26
CA GLU A 17 -4.68 3.63 16.21
C GLU A 17 -5.21 4.07 14.85
N VAL A 18 -4.59 5.09 14.28
CA VAL A 18 -4.95 5.56 12.93
C VAL A 18 -4.02 4.88 11.95
N GLN A 19 -4.57 4.12 11.02
CA GLN A 19 -3.81 3.47 9.95
C GLN A 19 -4.46 3.82 8.62
N GLU A 20 -3.73 4.48 7.73
CA GLU A 20 -4.21 4.85 6.40
C GLU A 20 -3.12 4.68 5.34
N CYS A 21 -3.51 4.20 4.16
CA CYS A 21 -2.66 4.18 2.99
C CYS A 21 -2.90 5.43 2.13
N ARG A 22 -1.87 6.27 1.98
CA ARG A 22 -1.85 7.49 1.15
C ARG A 22 -1.51 7.23 -0.32
N LEU A 23 -1.43 5.97 -0.75
CA LEU A 23 -1.19 5.63 -2.15
C LEU A 23 -2.38 6.10 -2.99
N PRO A 24 -2.16 6.72 -4.18
CA PRO A 24 -3.25 7.06 -5.06
C PRO A 24 -4.02 5.79 -5.45
N LYS A 25 -5.35 5.88 -5.37
CA LYS A 25 -6.27 4.76 -5.50
C LYS A 25 -7.54 5.20 -6.18
N SER A 26 -8.17 4.30 -6.93
CA SER A 26 -9.46 4.56 -7.55
C SER A 26 -10.57 4.68 -6.49
N ALA A 27 -11.66 5.39 -6.81
CA ALA A 27 -12.82 5.52 -5.93
C ALA A 27 -13.49 4.17 -5.61
N ALA A 28 -13.33 3.17 -6.48
CA ALA A 28 -13.81 1.81 -6.28
C ALA A 28 -12.92 0.95 -5.36
N SER A 29 -11.77 1.46 -4.91
CA SER A 29 -10.86 0.70 -4.05
C SER A 29 -11.47 0.45 -2.68
N LEU A 30 -11.35 -0.79 -2.20
CA LEU A 30 -11.71 -1.14 -0.82
C LEU A 30 -10.85 -0.38 0.21
N PRO A 31 -11.32 -0.30 1.47
CA PRO A 31 -10.54 0.29 2.56
C PRO A 31 -9.22 -0.46 2.74
N TRP A 32 -8.13 0.31 2.70
CA TRP A 32 -6.80 -0.21 2.96
C TRP A 32 -6.66 -0.57 4.44
N LYS A 33 -6.12 -1.75 4.71
CA LYS A 33 -5.80 -2.22 6.06
C LYS A 33 -4.33 -2.56 6.11
N ARG A 34 -3.72 -2.53 7.31
CA ARG A 34 -2.32 -2.91 7.52
C ARG A 34 -1.95 -4.24 6.87
N LYS A 35 -2.82 -5.26 6.99
CA LYS A 35 -2.61 -6.58 6.37
C LYS A 35 -2.44 -6.52 4.83
N VAL A 36 -3.12 -5.59 4.15
CA VAL A 36 -3.01 -5.42 2.69
C VAL A 36 -1.71 -4.72 2.34
N CYS A 37 -1.35 -3.67 3.10
CA CYS A 37 -0.07 -2.99 2.93
C CYS A 37 1.13 -3.89 3.21
N ASP A 38 1.00 -4.83 4.14
CA ASP A 38 2.06 -5.80 4.49
C ASP A 38 2.42 -6.71 3.30
N SER A 39 1.42 -7.11 2.52
CA SER A 39 1.60 -7.89 1.29
C SER A 39 1.75 -7.01 0.03
N CYS A 40 1.96 -5.70 0.16
CA CYS A 40 1.98 -4.77 -0.96
C CYS A 40 3.34 -4.77 -1.69
N PRO A 41 3.38 -4.92 -3.02
CA PRO A 41 4.63 -4.94 -3.79
C PRO A 41 5.20 -3.54 -4.05
N VAL A 42 4.45 -2.46 -3.81
CA VAL A 42 4.87 -1.05 -4.04
C VAL A 42 6.26 -0.74 -3.48
N PRO A 43 6.56 -0.97 -2.19
CA PRO A 43 7.89 -0.75 -1.65
C PRO A 43 9.00 -1.45 -2.45
N THR A 44 8.77 -2.69 -2.88
CA THR A 44 9.74 -3.46 -3.66
C THR A 44 9.92 -2.86 -5.06
N ILE A 45 8.82 -2.47 -5.73
CA ILE A 45 8.87 -1.82 -7.05
C ILE A 45 9.66 -0.51 -6.97
N LEU A 46 9.43 0.29 -5.92
CA LEU A 46 10.16 1.54 -5.68
C LEU A 46 11.66 1.35 -5.43
N LEU A 47 12.07 0.23 -4.83
CA LEU A 47 13.48 -0.09 -4.62
C LEU A 47 14.16 -0.63 -5.88
N GLN A 48 13.41 -1.35 -6.71
CA GLN A 48 13.91 -1.91 -7.97
C GLN A 48 13.99 -0.84 -9.07
N THR A 49 13.08 0.13 -9.06
CA THR A 49 13.05 1.22 -10.02
C THR A 49 14.02 2.33 -9.64
N ARG A 50 14.63 2.96 -10.65
CA ARG A 50 15.40 4.21 -10.50
C ARG A 50 14.70 5.42 -11.10
N CYS A 51 13.45 5.27 -11.56
CA CYS A 51 12.69 6.38 -12.11
C CYS A 51 12.20 7.30 -10.99
N GLU A 52 12.65 8.54 -11.00
CA GLU A 52 12.25 9.59 -10.06
C GLU A 52 10.78 9.99 -10.26
N HIS A 53 10.30 9.90 -11.51
CA HIS A 53 8.95 10.31 -11.90
C HIS A 53 7.97 9.13 -11.94
N LEU A 54 8.29 7.99 -11.32
CA LEU A 54 7.41 6.82 -11.32
C LEU A 54 6.13 7.12 -10.52
N ALA A 55 4.99 7.15 -11.20
CA ALA A 55 3.67 7.18 -10.59
C ALA A 55 3.14 5.75 -10.42
N LEU A 56 2.79 5.37 -9.19
CA LEU A 56 2.20 4.07 -8.86
C LEU A 56 0.83 4.30 -8.24
N GLU A 57 -0.19 3.63 -8.77
CA GLU A 57 -1.53 3.57 -8.22
C GLU A 57 -1.88 2.16 -7.76
N GLY A 58 -2.71 2.04 -6.72
CA GLY A 58 -3.12 0.75 -6.18
C GLY A 58 -4.60 0.72 -5.85
N THR A 59 -5.30 -0.25 -6.42
CA THR A 59 -6.74 -0.44 -6.21
C THR A 59 -6.97 -1.83 -5.62
N ILE A 60 -7.56 -1.88 -4.43
CA ILE A 60 -7.94 -3.14 -3.81
C ILE A 60 -9.26 -3.57 -4.43
N THR A 61 -9.21 -4.64 -5.22
CA THR A 61 -10.40 -5.35 -5.71
C THR A 61 -10.70 -6.57 -4.83
N LYS A 62 -11.99 -6.92 -4.68
CA LYS A 62 -12.37 -8.22 -4.11
C LYS A 62 -12.12 -9.29 -5.16
N ASN A 63 -10.90 -9.80 -5.23
CA ASN A 63 -10.65 -11.03 -5.98
C ASN A 63 -10.64 -12.18 -4.98
N SER A 64 -11.54 -13.14 -5.17
CA SER A 64 -11.29 -14.50 -4.71
C SER A 64 -9.99 -14.93 -5.40
N SER A 65 -8.90 -15.04 -4.64
CA SER A 65 -7.56 -15.46 -5.04
C SER A 65 -6.75 -14.53 -5.98
N SER A 66 -5.53 -14.23 -5.53
CA SER A 66 -4.31 -14.20 -6.35
C SER A 66 -4.37 -15.20 -7.53
N ALA A 67 -3.82 -14.93 -8.72
CA ALA A 67 -2.39 -14.74 -8.91
C ALA A 67 -2.10 -14.12 -10.28
N SER A 68 -1.13 -13.21 -10.31
CA SER A 68 -0.29 -12.98 -11.48
C SER A 68 0.65 -14.18 -11.60
N ALA A 69 0.49 -15.00 -12.64
CA ALA A 69 1.46 -15.97 -13.15
C ALA A 69 1.25 -16.11 -14.66
#